data_AF-A0A285X389-F1
#
_entry.id   AF-A0A285X389-F1
#
_cell.length_a   1.000
_cell.length_b   1.000
_cell.length_c   1.000
_cell.angle_alpha   90.00
_cell.angle_beta   90.00
_cell.angle_gamma   90.00
#
_symmetry.space_group_name_H-M   'P 1'
#
loop_
_entity.id
_entity.type
_entity.pdbx_description
1 polymer ?
#
loop_
_entity_poly.entity_id
_entity_poly.type
_entity_poly.pdbx_seq_one_letter_code
_entity_poly.pdbx_strand_id
1 'polypeptide(L)'
;MDWREIDKAAIFTGKDENGNRYLSQFLKDYKDTFHPDMINAGCSKCLEDYYQKFIKHLSTMSKKDTNSGYKLRAKYNGIPLEFGSPVQVSNANLTDELAQKLLKNHPAGEDLFETIPEGNEPAEKTRLEELKDMKRPELDKLAETLELNPKDYSNKDLISEAIEQKEIANLEVKE
;
A
#
# COMPACT_ATOMS: atom_id res chain seq x y z
N MET A 1 -2.32 21.28 11.39
CA MET A 1 -1.43 20.57 12.32
C MET A 1 -1.97 19.15 12.48
N ASP A 2 -1.14 18.13 12.36
CA ASP A 2 -1.60 16.74 12.56
C ASP A 2 -1.35 16.32 14.01
N TRP A 3 -2.43 16.25 14.79
CA TRP A 3 -2.37 15.87 16.21
C TRP A 3 -1.95 14.41 16.42
N ARG A 4 -1.93 13.58 15.38
CA ARG A 4 -1.51 12.16 15.44
C ARG A 4 0.00 11.99 15.50
N GLU A 5 0.76 12.98 15.06
CA GLU A 5 2.23 12.93 15.01
C GLU A 5 2.88 13.46 16.29
N ILE A 6 2.08 14.03 17.20
CA ILE A 6 2.54 14.63 18.44
C ILE A 6 2.20 13.71 19.60
N ASP A 7 3.18 13.44 20.46
CA ASP A 7 2.95 12.65 21.66
C ASP A 7 1.90 13.33 22.57
N LYS A 8 0.94 12.54 23.06
CA LYS A 8 -0.14 13.02 23.94
C LYS A 8 0.37 13.78 25.16
N ALA A 9 1.47 13.36 25.78
CA ALA A 9 2.05 14.07 26.91
C ALA A 9 2.55 15.45 26.49
N ALA A 10 3.13 15.57 25.30
CA ALA A 10 3.54 16.83 24.71
C ALA A 10 2.32 17.71 24.40
N ILE A 11 1.20 17.15 23.92
CA ILE A 11 -0.03 17.93 23.70
C ILE A 11 -0.54 18.56 25.00
N PHE A 12 -0.54 17.80 26.11
CA PHE A 12 -1.12 18.28 27.36
C PHE A 12 -0.22 19.22 28.15
N THR A 13 1.10 19.10 28.03
CA THR A 13 2.06 19.81 28.90
C THR A 13 3.08 20.66 28.14
N GLY A 14 3.28 20.41 26.85
CA GLY A 14 4.31 21.02 26.03
C GLY A 14 3.91 22.35 25.37
N LYS A 15 4.86 22.88 24.61
CA LYS A 15 4.74 24.11 23.83
C LYS A 15 5.31 23.90 22.43
N ASP A 16 4.81 24.65 21.47
CA ASP A 16 5.39 24.73 20.12
C ASP A 16 6.67 25.59 20.09
N GLU A 17 7.29 25.65 18.92
CA GLU A 17 8.51 26.44 18.66
C GLU A 17 8.30 27.95 18.88
N ASN A 18 7.05 28.42 18.85
CA ASN A 18 6.67 29.82 19.09
C ASN A 18 6.31 30.09 20.56
N GLY A 19 6.41 29.09 21.44
CA GLY A 19 6.09 29.19 22.86
C GLY A 19 4.59 29.09 23.21
N ASN A 20 3.73 28.79 22.24
CA ASN A 20 2.30 28.57 22.47
C ASN A 20 2.05 27.19 23.05
N ARG A 21 1.09 27.06 23.97
CA ARG A 21 0.72 25.76 24.54
C ARG A 21 -0.01 24.89 23.52
N TYR A 22 0.46 23.66 23.33
CA TYR A 22 -0.22 22.68 22.47
C TYR A 22 -1.66 22.42 22.94
N LEU A 23 -1.89 22.37 24.25
CA LEU A 23 -3.22 22.15 24.82
C LEU A 23 -4.24 23.20 24.33
N SER A 24 -3.85 24.47 24.25
CA SER A 24 -4.75 25.54 23.82
C SER A 24 -5.09 25.42 22.34
N GLN A 25 -4.12 25.04 21.51
CA GLN A 25 -4.32 24.81 20.08
C GLN A 25 -5.18 23.56 19.85
N PHE A 26 -4.89 22.47 20.55
CA PHE A 26 -5.67 21.23 20.50
C PHE A 26 -7.14 21.45 20.87
N LEU A 27 -7.40 22.16 21.97
CA LEU A 27 -8.77 22.44 22.40
C LEU A 27 -9.51 23.36 21.45
N LYS A 28 -8.81 24.27 20.77
CA LYS A 28 -9.39 25.12 19.74
C LYS A 28 -9.82 24.27 18.55
N ASP A 29 -8.93 23.43 18.02
CA ASP A 29 -9.24 22.54 16.89
C ASP A 29 -10.35 21.54 17.23
N TYR A 30 -10.33 21.00 18.45
CA TYR A 30 -11.41 20.14 18.96
C TYR A 30 -12.76 20.87 19.00
N LYS A 31 -12.77 22.14 19.47
CA LYS A 31 -13.98 22.95 19.53
C LYS A 31 -14.52 23.26 18.15
N ASP A 32 -13.64 23.63 17.24
CA ASP A 32 -13.99 23.95 15.85
C ASP A 32 -14.51 22.71 15.11
N THR A 33 -14.07 21.51 15.50
CA THR A 33 -14.52 20.25 14.88
C THR A 33 -15.85 19.75 15.44
N PHE A 34 -16.02 19.73 16.76
CA PHE A 34 -17.17 19.06 17.41
C PHE A 34 -18.23 20.01 17.96
N HIS A 35 -17.98 21.33 17.95
CA HIS A 35 -18.83 22.36 18.53
C HIS A 35 -19.46 21.98 19.90
N PRO A 36 -18.65 21.54 20.88
CA PRO A 36 -19.17 21.19 22.20
C PRO A 36 -19.70 22.42 22.94
N ASP A 37 -20.79 22.26 23.68
CA ASP A 37 -21.38 23.33 24.51
C ASP A 37 -20.42 23.85 25.58
N MET A 38 -19.58 22.97 26.14
CA MET A 38 -18.59 23.31 27.16
C MET A 38 -17.33 22.46 27.01
N ILE A 39 -16.17 23.09 27.20
CA ILE A 39 -14.86 22.43 27.25
C ILE A 39 -14.26 22.68 28.63
N ASN A 40 -13.83 21.62 29.30
CA ASN A 40 -13.14 21.72 30.58
C ASN A 40 -11.64 21.41 30.43
N ALA A 41 -10.83 22.46 30.33
CA ALA A 41 -9.38 22.36 30.19
C ALA A 41 -8.63 21.95 31.48
N GLY A 42 -9.30 21.98 32.64
CA GLY A 42 -8.70 21.61 33.94
C GLY A 42 -8.95 20.15 34.34
N CYS A 43 -9.82 19.45 33.62
CA CYS A 43 -10.20 18.07 33.93
C CYS A 43 -9.34 17.10 33.11
N SER A 44 -8.36 16.46 33.75
CA SER A 44 -7.46 15.49 33.09
C SER A 44 -8.22 14.35 32.38
N LYS A 45 -9.26 13.81 33.02
CA LYS A 45 -10.11 12.77 32.42
C LYS A 45 -10.91 13.27 31.19
N CYS A 46 -11.29 14.54 31.19
CA CYS A 46 -12.01 15.15 30.08
C CYS A 46 -11.07 15.39 28.90
N LEU A 47 -9.85 15.85 29.17
CA LEU A 47 -8.80 15.99 28.16
C LEU A 47 -8.47 14.66 27.48
N GLU A 48 -8.44 13.57 28.25
CA GLU A 48 -8.30 12.22 27.70
C GLU A 48 -9.41 11.90 26.69
N ASP A 49 -10.67 12.11 27.10
CA ASP A 49 -11.83 11.82 26.28
C ASP A 49 -11.82 12.64 24.98
N TYR A 50 -11.51 13.93 25.08
CA TYR A 50 -11.37 14.82 23.93
C TYR A 50 -10.26 14.32 22.98
N TYR A 51 -9.10 13.94 23.52
CA TYR A 51 -8.00 13.38 22.75
C TYR A 51 -8.42 12.11 22.00
N GLN A 52 -8.97 11.12 22.71
CA GLN A 52 -9.39 9.86 22.09
C GLN A 52 -10.45 10.08 21.01
N LYS A 53 -11.44 10.93 21.28
CA LYS A 53 -12.50 11.26 20.33
C LYS A 53 -11.95 11.97 19.10
N PHE A 54 -11.03 12.92 19.28
CA PHE A 54 -10.48 13.68 18.16
C PHE A 54 -9.53 12.85 17.31
N ILE A 55 -8.62 12.10 17.90
CA ILE A 55 -7.72 11.19 17.17
C ILE A 55 -8.51 10.14 16.41
N LYS A 56 -9.58 9.58 17.02
CA LYS A 56 -10.49 8.67 16.33
C LYS A 56 -11.14 9.35 15.12
N HIS A 57 -11.64 10.57 15.28
CA HIS A 57 -12.25 11.34 14.19
C HIS A 57 -11.26 11.60 13.04
N LEU A 58 -10.06 12.08 13.36
CA LEU A 58 -8.98 12.30 12.39
C LEU A 58 -8.59 11.00 11.68
N SER A 59 -8.56 9.88 12.39
CA SER A 59 -8.26 8.56 11.82
C SER A 59 -9.39 8.03 10.95
N THR A 60 -10.65 8.33 11.28
CA THR A 60 -11.80 7.96 10.45
C THR A 60 -11.97 8.84 9.22
N MET A 61 -11.63 10.14 9.31
CA MET A 61 -11.63 11.06 8.17
C MET A 61 -10.39 10.90 7.29
N SER A 62 -9.24 10.53 7.88
CA SER A 62 -8.05 10.08 7.15
C SER A 62 -8.13 8.64 6.68
N LYS A 63 -9.33 8.04 6.64
CA LYS A 63 -9.60 7.09 5.57
C LYS A 63 -9.57 7.89 4.27
N LYS A 64 -8.33 8.20 3.86
CA LYS A 64 -7.88 8.55 2.51
C LYS A 64 -8.85 7.87 1.59
N ASP A 65 -9.46 8.64 0.70
CA ASP A 65 -10.33 8.15 -0.35
C ASP A 65 -9.92 6.71 -0.72
N THR A 66 -10.66 5.73 -0.20
CA THR A 66 -10.54 4.33 -0.64
C THR A 66 -11.08 4.19 -2.07
N ASN A 67 -11.35 5.31 -2.72
CA ASN A 67 -11.55 5.38 -4.14
C ASN A 67 -10.20 5.33 -4.83
N SER A 68 -9.55 4.17 -4.73
CA SER A 68 -8.42 3.78 -5.57
C SER A 68 -8.80 3.71 -7.06
N GLY A 69 -10.04 4.05 -7.43
CA GLY A 69 -10.61 3.85 -8.77
C GLY A 69 -10.87 2.39 -9.11
N TYR A 70 -10.27 1.44 -8.39
CA TYR A 70 -10.54 0.03 -8.53
C TYR A 70 -11.89 -0.33 -7.93
N LYS A 71 -12.61 -1.23 -8.63
CA LYS A 71 -13.86 -1.81 -8.14
C LYS A 71 -13.78 -3.32 -8.32
N LEU A 72 -13.87 -4.08 -7.23
CA LEU A 72 -14.04 -5.53 -7.29
C LEU A 72 -15.44 -5.87 -7.78
N ARG A 73 -15.54 -6.95 -8.57
CA ARG A 73 -16.85 -7.54 -8.92
C ARG A 73 -17.55 -8.00 -7.66
N ALA A 74 -18.88 -7.92 -7.64
CA ALA A 74 -19.69 -8.24 -6.46
C ALA A 74 -19.40 -9.63 -5.86
N LYS A 75 -19.09 -10.63 -6.70
CA LYS A 75 -18.76 -12.01 -6.27
C LYS A 75 -17.43 -12.13 -5.52
N TYR A 76 -16.57 -11.12 -5.59
CA TYR A 76 -15.26 -11.08 -4.95
C TYR A 76 -15.18 -10.06 -3.79
N ASN A 77 -16.32 -9.56 -3.31
CA ASN A 77 -16.33 -8.77 -2.08
C ASN A 77 -16.06 -9.65 -0.86
N GLY A 78 -15.09 -9.25 -0.04
CA GLY A 78 -14.73 -9.95 1.20
C GLY A 78 -13.74 -11.10 1.00
N ILE A 79 -13.00 -11.13 -0.12
CA ILE A 79 -11.96 -12.13 -0.35
C ILE A 79 -10.73 -11.88 0.52
N PRO A 80 -9.99 -12.92 0.92
CA PRO A 80 -8.70 -12.73 1.57
C PRO A 80 -7.69 -12.12 0.61
N LEU A 81 -6.78 -11.27 1.11
CA LEU A 81 -5.72 -10.64 0.31
C LEU A 81 -4.79 -11.67 -0.36
N GLU A 82 -4.50 -12.76 0.34
CA GLU A 82 -3.68 -13.89 -0.10
C GLU A 82 -4.11 -15.15 0.67
N PHE A 83 -3.67 -16.33 0.23
CA PHE A 83 -4.02 -17.58 0.90
C PHE A 83 -3.59 -17.57 2.37
N GLY A 84 -4.56 -17.67 3.29
CA GLY A 84 -4.31 -17.67 4.73
C GLY A 84 -4.21 -16.28 5.37
N SER A 85 -4.43 -15.19 4.62
CA SER A 85 -4.41 -13.84 5.18
C SER A 85 -5.61 -13.58 6.11
N PRO A 86 -5.40 -12.96 7.29
CA PRO A 86 -6.50 -12.48 8.13
C PRO A 86 -7.16 -11.21 7.55
N VAL A 87 -6.57 -10.59 6.52
CA VAL A 87 -7.06 -9.35 5.92
C VAL A 87 -8.08 -9.67 4.83
N GLN A 88 -9.33 -9.24 5.05
CA GLN A 88 -10.39 -9.32 4.05
C GLN A 88 -10.48 -8.02 3.24
N VAL A 89 -10.49 -8.16 1.93
CA VAL A 89 -10.56 -7.07 0.96
C VAL A 89 -11.97 -7.00 0.36
N SER A 90 -12.52 -5.79 0.30
CA SER A 90 -13.86 -5.48 -0.18
C SER A 90 -13.84 -4.08 -0.80
N ASN A 91 -14.85 -3.74 -1.61
CA ASN A 91 -14.97 -2.39 -2.17
C ASN A 91 -15.03 -1.28 -1.10
N ALA A 92 -15.36 -1.59 0.15
CA ALA A 92 -15.39 -0.61 1.24
C ALA A 92 -14.00 -0.27 1.82
N ASN A 93 -12.99 -1.13 1.61
CA ASN A 93 -11.64 -0.96 2.15
C ASN A 93 -10.52 -1.17 1.11
N LEU A 94 -10.86 -1.18 -0.17
CA LEU A 94 -9.93 -1.42 -1.27
C LEU A 94 -9.07 -0.17 -1.56
N THR A 95 -7.81 -0.21 -1.14
CA THR A 95 -6.80 0.79 -1.51
C THR A 95 -6.03 0.37 -2.77
N ASP A 96 -5.30 1.29 -3.41
CA ASP A 96 -4.46 0.98 -4.58
C ASP A 96 -3.46 -0.14 -4.28
N GLU A 97 -2.83 -0.08 -3.10
CA GLU A 97 -1.86 -1.10 -2.67
C GLU A 97 -2.49 -2.49 -2.53
N LEU A 98 -3.72 -2.57 -2.01
CA LEU A 98 -4.45 -3.84 -1.89
C LEU A 98 -4.91 -4.33 -3.26
N ALA A 99 -5.34 -3.44 -4.13
CA ALA A 99 -5.73 -3.77 -5.50
C ALA A 99 -4.54 -4.31 -6.31
N GLN A 100 -3.38 -3.66 -6.25
CA GLN A 100 -2.16 -4.11 -6.91
C GLN A 100 -1.66 -5.46 -6.38
N LYS A 101 -1.74 -5.69 -5.06
CA LYS A 101 -1.42 -7.00 -4.48
C LYS A 101 -2.37 -8.10 -4.98
N LEU A 102 -3.67 -7.80 -5.08
CA LEU A 102 -4.64 -8.73 -5.63
C LEU A 102 -4.37 -9.02 -7.11
N LEU A 103 -4.04 -7.99 -7.91
CA LEU A 103 -3.65 -8.18 -9.32
C LEU A 103 -2.42 -9.07 -9.47
N LYS A 104 -1.39 -8.87 -8.64
CA LYS A 104 -0.12 -9.61 -8.77
C LYS A 104 -0.20 -11.06 -8.25
N ASN A 105 -0.93 -11.29 -7.16
CA ASN A 105 -0.85 -12.54 -6.41
C ASN A 105 -2.10 -13.41 -6.53
N HIS A 106 -3.26 -12.86 -6.90
CA HIS A 106 -4.49 -13.64 -6.97
C HIS A 106 -4.57 -14.36 -8.33
N PRO A 107 -4.95 -15.66 -8.38
CA PRO A 107 -4.98 -16.43 -9.63
C PRO A 107 -5.97 -15.90 -10.67
N ALA A 108 -6.97 -15.13 -10.23
CA ALA A 108 -7.92 -14.46 -11.12
C ALA A 108 -7.45 -13.07 -11.59
N GLY A 109 -6.37 -12.50 -11.02
CA GLY A 109 -5.79 -11.23 -11.47
C GLY A 109 -6.82 -10.13 -11.77
N GLU A 110 -6.85 -9.67 -13.02
CA GLU A 110 -7.76 -8.64 -13.53
C GLU A 110 -9.24 -9.03 -13.51
N ASP A 111 -9.57 -10.32 -13.63
CA ASP A 111 -10.97 -10.81 -13.59
C ASP A 111 -11.65 -10.52 -12.24
N LEU A 112 -10.86 -10.25 -11.19
CA LEU A 112 -11.37 -9.79 -9.90
C LEU A 112 -12.10 -8.45 -10.00
N PHE A 113 -11.68 -7.59 -10.92
CA PHE A 113 -12.09 -6.21 -10.98
C PHE A 113 -13.21 -6.02 -12.03
N GLU A 114 -14.20 -5.22 -11.67
CA GLU A 114 -15.22 -4.66 -12.55
C GLU A 114 -14.73 -3.36 -13.21
N THR A 115 -13.83 -2.63 -12.52
CA THR A 115 -13.24 -1.39 -13.02
C THR A 115 -11.80 -1.29 -12.53
N ILE A 116 -10.90 -0.96 -13.46
CA ILE A 116 -9.49 -0.64 -13.22
C ILE A 116 -9.29 0.78 -13.76
N PRO A 117 -8.77 1.74 -12.97
CA PRO A 117 -8.57 3.10 -13.44
C PRO A 117 -7.42 3.17 -14.46
N GLU A 118 -7.60 3.98 -15.51
CA GLU A 118 -6.57 4.25 -16.52
C GLU A 118 -5.30 4.84 -15.88
N GLY A 119 -4.13 4.30 -16.24
CA GLY A 119 -2.83 4.68 -15.67
C GLY A 119 -2.42 3.88 -14.43
N ASN A 120 -3.24 2.92 -13.99
CA ASN A 120 -2.97 1.99 -12.89
C ASN A 120 -3.00 0.54 -13.39
N GLU A 121 -2.53 0.35 -14.62
CA GLU A 121 -2.27 -0.97 -15.19
C GLU A 121 -1.25 -1.68 -14.28
N PRO A 122 -1.41 -3.00 -14.01
CA PRO A 122 -0.37 -3.73 -13.33
C PRO A 122 0.92 -3.45 -14.09
N ALA A 123 1.95 -2.94 -13.41
CA ALA A 123 3.25 -2.75 -14.03
C ALA A 123 3.55 -4.06 -14.77
N GLU A 124 3.57 -3.98 -16.11
CA GLU A 124 3.77 -5.14 -16.97
C GLU A 124 5.00 -5.83 -16.39
N LYS A 125 4.82 -7.08 -15.91
CA LYS A 125 5.91 -7.78 -15.21
C LYS A 125 7.10 -7.65 -16.12
N THR A 126 8.18 -7.05 -15.60
CA THR A 126 9.37 -6.92 -16.43
C THR A 126 9.78 -8.30 -16.88
N ARG A 127 10.34 -8.42 -18.08
CA ARG A 127 10.78 -9.71 -18.63
C ARG A 127 11.61 -10.49 -17.60
N LEU A 128 12.42 -9.78 -16.81
CA LEU A 128 13.14 -10.33 -15.67
C LEU A 128 12.27 -10.96 -14.57
N GLU A 129 11.20 -10.30 -14.15
CA GLU A 129 10.28 -10.82 -13.13
C GLU A 129 9.57 -12.08 -13.62
N GLU A 130 9.17 -12.13 -14.90
CA GLU A 130 8.61 -13.35 -15.50
C GLU A 130 9.62 -14.50 -15.46
N LEU A 131 10.87 -14.24 -15.85
CA LEU A 131 11.94 -15.25 -15.83
C LEU A 131 12.27 -15.72 -14.40
N LYS A 132 12.20 -14.83 -13.39
CA LYS A 132 12.44 -15.20 -11.99
C LYS A 132 11.33 -16.09 -11.40
N ASP A 133 10.11 -16.01 -11.93
CA ASP A 133 8.98 -16.87 -11.59
C ASP A 133 9.06 -18.27 -12.25
N MET A 134 9.82 -18.42 -13.34
CA MET A 134 9.99 -19.71 -14.03
C MET A 134 10.81 -20.72 -13.21
N LYS A 135 10.56 -22.02 -13.44
CA LYS A 135 11.37 -23.08 -12.82
C LYS A 135 12.74 -23.15 -13.48
N ARG A 136 13.77 -23.47 -12.70
CA ARG A 136 15.14 -23.66 -13.19
C ARG A 136 15.27 -24.49 -14.48
N PRO A 137 14.66 -25.70 -14.60
CA PRO A 137 14.77 -26.48 -15.83
C PRO A 137 14.13 -25.83 -17.07
N GLU A 138 13.21 -24.88 -16.89
CA GLU A 138 12.63 -24.12 -18.00
C GLU A 138 13.58 -23.01 -18.43
N LEU A 139 14.19 -22.33 -17.45
CA LEU A 139 15.24 -21.33 -17.69
C LEU A 139 16.45 -21.94 -18.39
N ASP A 140 16.86 -23.15 -18.00
CA ASP A 140 18.00 -23.85 -18.63
C ASP A 140 17.75 -24.09 -20.13
N LYS A 141 16.54 -24.51 -20.52
CA LYS A 141 16.17 -24.70 -21.94
C LYS A 141 16.15 -23.38 -22.73
N LEU A 142 15.65 -22.32 -22.10
CA LEU A 142 15.63 -20.98 -22.68
C LEU A 142 17.06 -20.45 -22.88
N ALA A 143 17.92 -20.62 -21.88
CA ALA A 143 19.34 -20.29 -21.96
C ALA A 143 20.04 -21.05 -23.08
N GLU A 144 19.83 -22.36 -23.20
CA GLU A 144 20.40 -23.17 -24.29
C GLU A 144 19.96 -22.68 -25.68
N THR A 145 18.69 -22.26 -25.81
CA THR A 145 18.15 -21.68 -27.06
C THR A 145 18.82 -20.35 -27.41
N LEU A 146 19.28 -19.60 -26.40
CA LEU A 146 19.99 -18.32 -26.54
C LEU A 146 21.52 -18.48 -26.58
N GLU A 147 22.02 -19.71 -26.77
CA GLU A 147 23.44 -20.07 -26.79
C GLU A 147 24.17 -19.74 -25.47
N LEU A 148 23.44 -19.71 -24.36
CA LEU A 148 23.99 -19.62 -23.00
C LEU A 148 24.15 -21.02 -22.41
N ASN A 149 25.20 -21.26 -21.64
CA ASN A 149 25.42 -22.53 -20.96
C ASN A 149 24.86 -22.46 -19.52
N PRO A 150 23.81 -23.23 -19.19
CA PRO A 150 23.13 -23.15 -17.89
C PRO A 150 24.03 -23.49 -16.69
N LYS A 151 25.10 -24.28 -16.91
CA LYS A 151 26.01 -24.71 -15.84
C LYS A 151 26.90 -23.60 -15.32
N ASP A 152 27.03 -22.50 -16.07
CA ASP A 152 27.85 -21.35 -15.67
C ASP A 152 27.15 -20.48 -14.61
N TYR A 153 25.86 -20.71 -14.37
CA TYR A 153 25.04 -19.92 -13.44
C TYR A 153 24.66 -20.72 -12.19
N SER A 154 25.18 -20.28 -11.04
CA SER A 154 25.03 -20.99 -9.75
C SER A 154 23.61 -21.02 -9.20
N ASN A 155 22.73 -20.10 -9.62
CA ASN A 155 21.35 -20.03 -9.13
C ASN A 155 20.40 -19.51 -10.22
N LYS A 156 19.09 -19.67 -9.98
CA LYS A 156 18.03 -19.32 -10.94
C LYS A 156 17.92 -17.83 -11.24
N ASP A 157 18.36 -16.96 -10.33
CA ASP A 157 18.27 -15.51 -10.51
C ASP A 157 19.38 -15.01 -11.46
N LEU A 158 20.57 -15.61 -11.38
CA LEU A 158 21.69 -15.30 -12.27
C LEU A 158 21.42 -15.74 -13.71
N ILE A 159 20.77 -16.89 -13.91
CA ILE A 159 20.44 -17.35 -15.27
C ILE A 159 19.30 -16.53 -15.88
N SER A 160 18.31 -16.08 -15.09
CA SER A 160 17.23 -15.23 -15.60
C SER A 160 17.73 -13.85 -16.01
N GLU A 161 18.65 -13.25 -15.25
CA GLU A 161 19.31 -11.98 -15.61
C GLU A 161 20.12 -12.12 -16.91
N ALA A 162 20.84 -13.24 -17.09
CA ALA A 162 21.61 -13.47 -18.31
C ALA A 162 20.74 -13.70 -19.54
N ILE A 163 19.61 -14.41 -19.40
CA ILE A 163 18.62 -14.61 -20.46
C ILE A 163 18.07 -13.26 -20.93
N GLU A 164 17.63 -12.41 -20.00
CA GLU A 164 17.07 -11.10 -20.33
C GLU A 164 18.10 -10.22 -21.08
N GLN A 165 19.33 -10.14 -20.58
CA GLN A 165 20.39 -9.36 -21.23
C GLN A 165 20.69 -9.84 -22.65
N LYS A 166 20.67 -11.16 -22.87
CA LYS A 166 20.89 -11.76 -24.20
C LYS A 166 19.72 -11.50 -25.14
N GLU A 167 18.49 -11.54 -24.64
CA GLU A 167 17.28 -11.17 -25.41
C GLU A 167 17.33 -9.69 -25.83
N ILE A 168 17.70 -8.77 -24.92
CA ILE A 168 17.87 -7.34 -25.21
C ILE A 168 18.96 -7.13 -26.27
N ALA A 169 20.14 -7.73 -26.08
CA ALA A 169 21.24 -7.60 -27.03
C ALA A 169 20.90 -8.14 -28.43
N ASN A 170 20.08 -9.20 -28.51
CA ASN A 170 19.62 -9.76 -29.80
C ASN A 170 18.55 -8.90 -30.50
N LEU A 171 17.84 -8.04 -29.76
CA LEU A 171 16.90 -7.08 -30.31
C LEU A 171 17.63 -5.85 -30.89
N GLU A 172 18.66 -5.35 -30.20
CA GLU A 172 19.44 -4.19 -30.65
C GLU A 172 20.29 -4.44 -31.91
N VAL A 173 20.53 -5.72 -32.26
CA VAL A 173 21.30 -6.11 -33.46
C VAL A 173 20.41 -6.26 -34.71
N LYS A 174 19.08 -6.19 -34.56
CA LYS A 174 18.10 -6.36 -35.66
C LYS A 174 17.54 -5.05 -36.21
N GLU A 175 17.93 -3.90 -35.66
CA GLU A 175 17.68 -2.55 -36.22
C GLU A 175 18.85 -2.07 -37.08
#